data_AF-A0A1C6WKA9-F1
#
_entry.id   AF-A0A1C6WKA9-F1
#
_cell.length_a   1.000
_cell.length_b   1.000
_cell.length_c   1.000
_cell.angle_alpha   90.00
_cell.angle_beta   90.00
_cell.angle_gamma   90.00
#
_symmetry.space_group_name_H-M   'P 1'
#
loop_
_entity.id
_entity.type
_entity.pdbx_description
1 polymer ?
#
loop_
_entity_poly.entity_id
_entity_poly.type
_entity_poly.pdbx_seq_one_letter_code
_entity_poly.pdbx_strand_id
1 'polypeptide(L)'
;MSKHKRMCNLLLEGDSYFNDENVDTQKFNKHSTIKAYCRNGGCKTNEERINALNAHIFRTFKDSIKVQSKYNHYDECLLLWLSDKLYKMHIERKGKKNVKDYMDGTTLNQAYDIYLKNHKVKFDYWDLFDMIKNLKEGNLKYMSEFYKLLNLICKLITGYNNKSEIKKIYKYPADCSFQYKTLYLNISECKPYLDLLNKLKGIYDDFSSFIKKNNSNSELV
;
A
#
# COMPACT_ATOMS: atom_id res chain seq x y z
N MET A 1 -14.39 -11.01 2.14
CA MET A 1 -13.60 -11.43 0.94
C MET A 1 -13.65 -10.46 -0.24
N SER A 2 -14.82 -10.19 -0.87
CA SER A 2 -14.90 -9.34 -2.08
C SER A 2 -14.24 -7.95 -1.92
N LYS A 3 -14.36 -7.32 -0.74
CA LYS A 3 -13.71 -6.03 -0.42
C LYS A 3 -12.18 -6.13 -0.41
N HIS A 4 -11.61 -7.12 0.30
CA HIS A 4 -10.16 -7.36 0.36
C HIS A 4 -9.57 -7.60 -1.03
N LYS A 5 -10.25 -8.42 -1.85
CA LYS A 5 -9.84 -8.67 -3.24
C LYS A 5 -9.78 -7.38 -4.06
N ARG A 6 -10.83 -6.54 -3.99
CA ARG A 6 -10.88 -5.26 -4.73
C ARG A 6 -9.77 -4.31 -4.29
N MET A 7 -9.59 -4.13 -2.98
CA MET A 7 -8.48 -3.35 -2.43
C MET A 7 -7.14 -3.84 -2.97
N CYS A 8 -6.87 -5.14 -2.82
CA CYS A 8 -5.59 -5.71 -3.22
C CYS A 8 -5.33 -5.59 -4.73
N ASN A 9 -6.35 -5.75 -5.56
CA ASN A 9 -6.23 -5.50 -7.00
C ASN A 9 -5.81 -4.06 -7.28
N LEU A 10 -6.43 -3.06 -6.64
CA LEU A 10 -6.09 -1.65 -6.85
C LEU A 10 -4.69 -1.31 -6.37
N LEU A 11 -4.26 -1.82 -5.21
CA LEU A 11 -2.91 -1.58 -4.70
C LEU A 11 -1.84 -2.21 -5.59
N LEU A 12 -2.07 -3.45 -6.07
CA LEU A 12 -1.15 -4.14 -6.99
C LEU A 12 -1.15 -3.51 -8.39
N GLU A 13 -2.30 -3.03 -8.87
CA GLU A 13 -2.38 -2.23 -10.09
C GLU A 13 -1.53 -0.96 -9.93
N GLY A 14 -1.70 -0.24 -8.82
CA GLY A 14 -0.89 0.93 -8.47
C GLY A 14 0.61 0.62 -8.46
N ASP A 15 1.02 -0.47 -7.81
CA ASP A 15 2.41 -0.93 -7.79
C ASP A 15 2.96 -1.20 -9.19
N SER A 16 2.13 -1.72 -10.09
CA SER A 16 2.55 -2.07 -11.45
C SER A 16 2.98 -0.87 -12.29
N TYR A 17 2.68 0.36 -11.87
CA TYR A 17 3.15 1.58 -12.52
C TYR A 17 4.56 2.00 -12.09
N PHE A 18 5.19 1.33 -11.13
CA PHE A 18 6.48 1.74 -10.61
C PHE A 18 7.63 0.87 -11.12
N ASN A 19 8.71 1.54 -11.52
CA ASN A 19 10.06 0.99 -11.63
C ASN A 19 10.86 1.58 -10.47
N ASP A 20 11.01 0.78 -9.40
CA ASP A 20 11.52 1.21 -8.09
C ASP A 20 10.76 2.42 -7.50
N GLU A 21 11.43 3.57 -7.35
CA GLU A 21 10.85 4.82 -6.84
C GLU A 21 10.16 5.68 -7.91
N ASN A 22 10.34 5.34 -9.19
CA ASN A 22 9.85 6.15 -10.31
C ASN A 22 8.63 5.52 -10.98
N VAL A 23 7.63 6.35 -11.27
CA VAL A 23 6.48 5.95 -12.08
C VAL A 23 6.91 5.82 -13.53
N ASP A 24 6.63 4.66 -14.14
CA ASP A 24 6.74 4.43 -15.57
C ASP A 24 5.82 5.41 -16.31
N THR A 25 6.45 6.42 -16.89
CA THR A 25 5.75 7.51 -17.56
C THR A 25 5.04 7.03 -18.83
N GLN A 26 5.60 6.05 -19.55
CA GLN A 26 4.95 5.52 -20.75
C GLN A 26 3.68 4.75 -20.38
N LYS A 27 3.76 3.90 -19.35
CA LYS A 27 2.61 3.16 -18.84
C LYS A 27 1.56 4.11 -18.27
N PHE A 28 1.96 5.08 -17.46
CA PHE A 28 1.06 6.11 -16.91
C PHE A 28 0.33 6.87 -18.02
N ASN A 29 1.05 7.28 -19.07
CA ASN A 29 0.49 8.09 -20.15
C ASN A 29 -0.59 7.40 -20.98
N LYS A 30 -0.65 6.06 -20.95
CA LYS A 30 -1.68 5.25 -21.63
C LYS A 30 -3.03 5.25 -20.90
N HIS A 31 -3.09 5.62 -19.62
CA HIS A 31 -4.31 5.55 -18.82
C HIS A 31 -4.94 6.92 -18.60
N SER A 32 -5.95 7.25 -19.40
CA SER A 32 -6.66 8.53 -19.34
C SER A 32 -7.37 8.79 -18.01
N THR A 33 -7.85 7.73 -17.33
CA THR A 33 -8.55 7.81 -16.04
C THR A 33 -7.65 8.31 -14.91
N ILE A 34 -6.40 7.87 -14.84
CA ILE A 34 -5.42 8.34 -13.85
C ILE A 34 -4.96 9.76 -14.23
N LYS A 35 -4.71 10.02 -15.51
CA LYS A 35 -4.32 11.35 -16.01
C LYS A 35 -5.37 12.42 -15.76
N ALA A 36 -6.65 12.05 -15.64
CA ALA A 36 -7.73 12.98 -15.35
C ALA A 36 -7.49 13.76 -14.04
N TYR A 37 -6.76 13.17 -13.09
CA TYR A 37 -6.37 13.82 -11.85
C TYR A 37 -5.25 14.85 -12.03
N CYS A 38 -4.46 14.83 -13.10
CA CYS A 38 -3.41 15.82 -13.31
C CYS A 38 -3.98 17.24 -13.57
N ARG A 39 -3.22 18.28 -13.19
CA ARG A 39 -3.51 19.69 -13.51
C ARG A 39 -2.83 20.11 -14.83
N ASN A 40 -3.30 21.22 -15.43
CA ASN A 40 -2.61 21.99 -16.47
C ASN A 40 -1.91 21.20 -17.60
N GLY A 41 -2.61 20.21 -18.19
CA GLY A 41 -2.12 19.47 -19.36
C GLY A 41 -1.36 18.17 -19.07
N GLY A 42 -1.21 17.77 -17.80
CA GLY A 42 -0.67 16.46 -17.43
C GLY A 42 0.27 16.48 -16.23
N CYS A 43 0.57 15.31 -15.69
CA CYS A 43 1.56 15.13 -14.63
C CYS A 43 2.95 15.04 -15.27
N LYS A 44 3.77 16.07 -15.07
CA LYS A 44 5.11 16.23 -15.65
C LYS A 44 6.18 15.62 -14.76
N THR A 45 6.04 15.72 -13.43
CA THR A 45 7.01 15.18 -12.48
C THR A 45 6.60 13.80 -11.95
N ASN A 46 7.55 13.07 -11.35
CA ASN A 46 7.27 11.77 -10.72
C ASN A 46 6.26 11.92 -9.58
N GLU A 47 6.44 12.94 -8.76
CA GLU A 47 5.62 13.29 -7.60
C GLU A 47 4.17 13.58 -7.99
N GLU A 48 3.96 14.32 -9.08
CA GLU A 48 2.62 14.57 -9.62
C GLU A 48 1.96 13.25 -10.07
N ARG A 49 2.71 12.33 -10.68
CA ARG A 49 2.20 11.01 -11.09
C ARG A 49 1.85 10.14 -9.88
N ILE A 50 2.69 10.15 -8.84
CA ILE A 50 2.42 9.46 -7.56
C ILE A 50 1.13 10.01 -6.94
N ASN A 51 0.98 11.34 -6.87
CA ASN A 51 -0.21 11.98 -6.35
C ASN A 51 -1.46 11.64 -7.18
N ALA A 52 -1.36 11.59 -8.50
CA ALA A 52 -2.46 11.20 -9.39
C ALA A 52 -2.86 9.73 -9.22
N LEU A 53 -1.88 8.82 -9.09
CA LEU A 53 -2.13 7.41 -8.80
C LEU A 53 -2.85 7.24 -7.46
N ASN A 54 -2.39 7.94 -6.41
CA ASN A 54 -3.03 7.88 -5.11
C ASN A 54 -4.48 8.39 -5.16
N ALA A 55 -4.71 9.56 -5.77
CA ALA A 55 -6.05 10.11 -5.94
C ALA A 55 -6.97 9.17 -6.71
N HIS A 56 -6.46 8.54 -7.78
CA HIS A 56 -7.21 7.56 -8.56
C HIS A 56 -7.57 6.33 -7.73
N ILE A 57 -6.60 5.73 -7.05
CA ILE A 57 -6.79 4.53 -6.22
C ILE A 57 -7.80 4.82 -5.11
N PHE A 58 -7.64 5.94 -4.39
CA PHE A 58 -8.57 6.39 -3.35
C PHE A 58 -10.00 6.48 -3.88
N ARG A 59 -10.19 7.22 -4.97
CA ARG A 59 -11.52 7.49 -5.52
C ARG A 59 -12.17 6.21 -6.05
N THR A 60 -11.44 5.43 -6.83
CA THR A 60 -11.93 4.15 -7.38
C THR A 60 -12.39 3.22 -6.26
N PHE A 61 -11.65 3.16 -5.14
CA PHE A 61 -12.08 2.33 -4.03
C PHE A 61 -13.31 2.89 -3.31
N LYS A 62 -13.32 4.18 -2.96
CA LYS A 62 -14.46 4.80 -2.26
C LYS A 62 -15.75 4.68 -3.05
N ASP A 63 -15.69 4.87 -4.36
CA ASP A 63 -16.85 4.72 -5.26
C ASP A 63 -17.33 3.26 -5.34
N SER A 64 -16.47 2.28 -5.00
CA SER A 64 -16.83 0.85 -4.99
C SER A 64 -17.57 0.36 -3.73
N ILE A 65 -17.73 1.22 -2.71
CA ILE A 65 -18.37 0.89 -1.42
C ILE A 65 -19.78 1.48 -1.36
N LYS A 66 -20.79 0.64 -1.10
CA LYS A 66 -22.21 1.05 -1.00
C LYS A 66 -22.51 2.04 0.13
N VAL A 67 -21.77 1.94 1.24
CA VAL A 67 -21.86 2.87 2.37
C VAL A 67 -20.60 3.74 2.32
N GLN A 68 -20.75 4.99 1.90
CA GLN A 68 -19.69 5.99 1.95
C GLN A 68 -19.45 6.39 3.41
N SER A 69 -18.94 5.47 4.24
CA SER A 69 -18.41 5.86 5.55
C SER A 69 -17.23 6.81 5.32
N LYS A 70 -17.18 7.91 6.08
CA LYS A 70 -16.08 8.89 5.97
C LYS A 70 -14.73 8.18 6.07
N TYR A 71 -14.58 7.29 7.06
CA TYR A 71 -13.39 6.46 7.28
C TYR A 71 -13.67 4.97 7.03
N ASN A 72 -12.69 4.25 6.49
CA ASN A 72 -12.65 2.80 6.47
C ASN A 72 -11.21 2.28 6.62
N HIS A 73 -11.06 1.00 6.98
CA HIS A 73 -9.76 0.35 7.12
C HIS A 73 -8.90 0.36 5.83
N TYR A 74 -9.52 0.59 4.67
CA TYR A 74 -8.77 0.75 3.42
C TYR A 74 -8.01 2.07 3.35
N ASP A 75 -8.48 3.14 4.01
CA ASP A 75 -7.74 4.40 4.09
C ASP A 75 -6.36 4.17 4.72
N GLU A 76 -6.27 3.27 5.72
CA GLU A 76 -5.01 2.85 6.33
C GLU A 76 -4.15 2.06 5.34
N CYS A 77 -4.74 1.12 4.60
CA CYS A 77 -4.04 0.32 3.60
C CYS A 77 -3.45 1.17 2.46
N LEU A 78 -4.17 2.21 2.03
CA LEU A 78 -3.70 3.14 1.02
C LEU A 78 -2.61 4.07 1.57
N LEU A 79 -2.72 4.48 2.84
CA LEU A 79 -1.66 5.24 3.50
C LEU A 79 -0.36 4.43 3.60
N LEU A 80 -0.46 3.13 3.90
CA LEU A 80 0.67 2.20 3.83
C LEU A 80 1.26 2.11 2.41
N TRP A 81 0.42 1.97 1.40
CA TRP A 81 0.86 1.97 0.00
C TRP A 81 1.65 3.22 -0.37
N LEU A 82 1.16 4.41 0.04
CA LEU A 82 1.85 5.67 -0.20
C LEU A 82 3.19 5.72 0.54
N SER A 83 3.24 5.22 1.77
CA SER A 83 4.46 5.20 2.58
C SER A 83 5.60 4.40 1.94
N ASP A 84 5.30 3.31 1.24
CA ASP A 84 6.30 2.54 0.48
C ASP A 84 6.91 3.38 -0.65
N LYS A 85 6.07 4.14 -1.38
CA LYS A 85 6.54 5.01 -2.48
C LYS A 85 7.39 6.14 -1.94
N LEU A 86 6.93 6.78 -0.86
CA LEU A 86 7.67 7.84 -0.18
C LEU A 86 9.00 7.33 0.38
N TYR A 87 9.04 6.13 0.98
CA TYR A 87 10.27 5.56 1.53
C TYR A 87 11.31 5.29 0.43
N LYS A 88 10.91 4.67 -0.69
CA LYS A 88 11.79 4.42 -1.83
C LYS A 88 12.37 5.72 -2.41
N MET A 89 11.53 6.73 -2.60
CA MET A 89 11.98 8.04 -3.06
C MET A 89 12.90 8.73 -2.03
N HIS A 90 12.60 8.58 -0.74
CA HIS A 90 13.38 9.16 0.35
C HIS A 90 14.80 8.58 0.40
N ILE A 91 14.95 7.25 0.38
CA ILE A 91 16.27 6.61 0.42
C ILE A 91 17.08 6.88 -0.85
N GLU A 92 16.43 7.02 -2.01
CA GLU A 92 17.10 7.42 -3.25
C GLU A 92 17.65 8.84 -3.13
N ARG A 93 16.82 9.81 -2.75
CA ARG A 93 17.22 11.22 -2.59
C ARG A 93 18.27 11.44 -1.50
N LYS A 94 18.34 10.55 -0.49
CA LYS A 94 19.37 10.56 0.55
C LYS A 94 20.67 9.86 0.14
N GLY A 95 20.71 9.20 -1.01
CA GLY A 95 21.87 8.39 -1.44
C GLY A 95 22.05 7.14 -0.57
N LYS A 96 20.95 6.56 -0.07
CA LYS A 96 20.92 5.43 0.87
C LYS A 96 20.23 4.19 0.32
N LYS A 97 19.83 4.17 -0.96
CA LYS A 97 19.17 3.02 -1.62
C LYS A 97 19.94 1.69 -1.45
N ASN A 98 21.28 1.75 -1.48
CA ASN A 98 22.14 0.57 -1.33
C ASN A 98 22.63 0.31 0.10
N VAL A 99 22.18 1.10 1.08
CA VAL A 99 22.56 0.91 2.49
C VAL A 99 21.57 -0.04 3.14
N LYS A 100 22.05 -1.23 3.47
CA LYS A 100 21.23 -2.25 4.14
C LYS A 100 20.69 -1.70 5.45
N ASP A 101 19.40 -1.93 5.67
CA ASP A 101 18.67 -1.57 6.89
C ASP A 101 18.69 -0.07 7.23
N TYR A 102 19.00 0.82 6.27
CA TYR A 102 18.97 2.26 6.51
C TYR A 102 17.62 2.72 7.08
N MET A 103 17.69 3.46 8.17
CA MET A 103 16.56 4.04 8.87
C MET A 103 16.99 5.39 9.42
N ASP A 104 16.13 6.38 9.30
CA ASP A 104 16.23 7.60 10.07
C ASP A 104 14.89 7.91 10.75
N GLY A 105 14.86 9.01 11.49
CA GLY A 105 13.67 9.45 12.23
C GLY A 105 12.56 10.05 11.36
N THR A 106 12.67 10.04 10.03
CA THR A 106 11.69 10.67 9.14
C THR A 106 10.33 10.01 9.32
N THR A 107 9.31 10.81 9.63
CA THR A 107 7.91 10.35 9.69
C THR A 107 7.28 10.35 8.30
N LEU A 108 6.19 9.61 8.13
CA LEU A 108 5.40 9.62 6.90
C LEU A 108 4.90 11.03 6.56
N ASN A 109 4.45 11.79 7.56
CA ASN A 109 4.00 13.17 7.38
C ASN A 109 5.13 14.09 6.91
N GLN A 110 6.32 13.99 7.51
CA GLN A 110 7.50 14.74 7.06
C GLN A 110 7.88 14.39 5.62
N ALA A 111 7.86 13.10 5.26
CA ALA A 111 8.17 12.67 3.90
C ALA A 111 7.15 13.21 2.89
N TYR A 112 5.86 13.16 3.20
CA TYR A 112 4.82 13.75 2.35
C TYR A 112 5.03 15.26 2.17
N ASP A 113 5.30 15.97 3.27
CA ASP A 113 5.52 17.42 3.25
C ASP A 113 6.73 17.82 2.40
N ILE A 114 7.83 17.07 2.50
CA ILE A 114 9.05 17.33 1.73
C ILE A 114 8.86 16.99 0.24
N TYR A 115 8.19 15.89 -0.07
CA TYR A 115 8.23 15.33 -1.42
C TYR A 115 6.96 15.51 -2.25
N LEU A 116 5.77 15.50 -1.65
CA LEU A 116 4.51 15.42 -2.41
C LEU A 116 3.58 16.63 -2.21
N LYS A 117 3.66 17.32 -1.06
CA LYS A 117 2.74 18.44 -0.71
C LYS A 117 2.66 19.54 -1.76
N ASN A 118 3.79 19.86 -2.40
CA ASN A 118 3.87 20.92 -3.42
C ASN A 118 3.54 20.44 -4.83
N HIS A 119 3.30 19.14 -5.04
CA HIS A 119 3.00 18.52 -6.32
C HIS A 119 1.51 18.17 -6.45
N LYS A 120 0.64 19.07 -5.99
CA LYS A 120 -0.81 18.80 -5.88
C LYS A 120 -1.46 18.52 -7.22
N VAL A 121 -2.30 17.50 -7.24
CA VAL A 121 -3.17 17.14 -8.36
C VAL A 121 -4.59 17.67 -8.14
N LYS A 122 -5.51 17.38 -9.06
CA LYS A 122 -6.95 17.52 -8.80
C LYS A 122 -7.31 16.47 -7.75
N PHE A 123 -8.08 16.87 -6.73
CA PHE A 123 -8.39 16.10 -5.53
C PHE A 123 -7.22 16.02 -4.53
N ASP A 124 -7.37 16.71 -3.40
CA ASP A 124 -6.44 16.60 -2.28
C ASP A 124 -6.87 15.44 -1.39
N TYR A 125 -6.17 14.32 -1.51
CA TYR A 125 -6.47 13.11 -0.74
C TYR A 125 -5.87 13.15 0.68
N TRP A 126 -4.88 14.03 0.92
CA TRP A 126 -4.06 13.96 2.13
C TRP A 126 -4.83 14.36 3.39
N ASP A 127 -5.68 15.37 3.27
CA ASP A 127 -6.54 15.84 4.37
C ASP A 127 -7.57 14.77 4.79
N LEU A 128 -7.93 13.86 3.87
CA LEU A 128 -8.84 12.75 4.17
C LEU A 128 -8.21 11.72 5.10
N PHE A 129 -6.87 11.68 5.19
CA PHE A 129 -6.14 10.84 6.14
C PHE A 129 -6.03 11.46 7.54
N ASP A 130 -6.59 12.64 7.81
CA ASP A 130 -6.53 13.25 9.15
C ASP A 130 -7.29 12.44 10.21
N MET A 131 -8.26 11.62 9.80
CA MET A 131 -8.92 10.66 10.70
C MET A 131 -7.97 9.54 11.18
N ILE A 132 -6.84 9.33 10.50
CA ILE A 132 -5.78 8.38 10.87
C ILE A 132 -4.45 9.09 11.12
N LYS A 133 -4.51 10.29 11.70
CA LYS A 133 -3.34 11.13 12.02
C LYS A 133 -2.21 10.38 12.73
N ASN A 134 -2.54 9.45 13.64
CA ASN A 134 -1.53 8.65 14.34
C ASN A 134 -0.63 7.85 13.38
N LEU A 135 -1.18 7.37 12.25
CA LEU A 135 -0.41 6.68 11.23
C LEU A 135 0.43 7.64 10.37
N LYS A 136 -0.03 8.88 10.17
CA LYS A 136 0.75 9.92 9.46
C LYS A 136 2.05 10.24 10.22
N GLU A 137 2.04 10.15 11.54
CA GLU A 137 3.24 10.35 12.38
C GLU A 137 4.10 9.09 12.55
N GLY A 138 3.72 7.97 11.92
CA GLY A 138 4.53 6.75 11.92
C GLY A 138 5.88 6.95 11.23
N ASN A 139 6.90 6.24 11.71
CA ASN A 139 8.22 6.22 11.08
C ASN A 139 8.11 5.66 9.65
N LEU A 140 8.68 6.37 8.68
CA LEU A 140 8.50 6.10 7.26
C LEU A 140 8.94 4.68 6.86
N LYS A 141 10.08 4.20 7.38
CA LYS A 141 10.57 2.85 7.09
C LYS A 141 9.64 1.78 7.65
N TYR A 142 9.18 1.92 8.90
CA TYR A 142 8.25 0.95 9.48
C TYR A 142 6.94 0.89 8.70
N MET A 143 6.40 2.04 8.29
CA MET A 143 5.18 2.10 7.47
C MET A 143 5.38 1.38 6.11
N SER A 144 6.55 1.52 5.48
CA SER A 144 6.91 0.76 4.28
C SER A 144 7.01 -0.75 4.55
N GLU A 145 7.58 -1.18 5.68
CA GLU A 145 7.63 -2.61 6.05
C GLU A 145 6.24 -3.20 6.35
N PHE A 146 5.32 -2.42 6.92
CA PHE A 146 3.91 -2.79 7.03
C PHE A 146 3.27 -2.96 5.66
N TYR A 147 3.54 -2.05 4.72
CA TYR A 147 3.07 -2.21 3.35
C TYR A 147 3.62 -3.47 2.69
N LYS A 148 4.88 -3.84 2.94
CA LYS A 148 5.47 -5.09 2.43
C LYS A 148 4.69 -6.32 2.90
N LEU A 149 4.26 -6.37 4.16
CA LEU A 149 3.37 -7.43 4.65
C LEU A 149 2.01 -7.40 3.93
N LEU A 150 1.37 -6.23 3.85
CA LEU A 150 0.10 -6.06 3.12
C LEU A 150 0.22 -6.50 1.65
N ASN A 151 1.34 -6.19 0.99
CA ASN A 151 1.61 -6.57 -0.39
C ASN A 151 1.69 -8.08 -0.58
N LEU A 152 2.37 -8.80 0.33
CA LEU A 152 2.43 -10.26 0.32
C LEU A 152 1.03 -10.88 0.51
N ILE A 153 0.26 -10.36 1.46
CA ILE A 153 -1.14 -10.76 1.68
C ILE A 153 -1.96 -10.53 0.41
N CYS A 154 -1.81 -9.38 -0.24
CA CYS A 154 -2.53 -9.06 -1.47
C CYS A 154 -2.14 -9.94 -2.65
N LYS A 155 -0.86 -10.28 -2.82
CA LYS A 155 -0.41 -11.24 -3.84
C LYS A 155 -1.02 -12.63 -3.62
N LEU A 156 -1.08 -13.08 -2.37
CA LEU A 156 -1.74 -14.34 -2.01
C LEU A 156 -3.24 -14.32 -2.36
N ILE A 157 -3.96 -13.29 -1.93
CA ILE A 157 -5.41 -13.15 -2.18
C ILE A 157 -5.70 -13.12 -3.69
N THR A 158 -4.99 -12.29 -4.44
CA THR A 158 -5.25 -12.08 -5.88
C THR A 158 -4.80 -13.28 -6.71
N GLY A 159 -3.65 -13.88 -6.38
CA GLY A 159 -3.15 -15.10 -7.02
C GLY A 159 -4.14 -16.26 -6.90
N TYR A 160 -4.64 -16.52 -5.68
CA TYR A 160 -5.64 -17.59 -5.46
C TYR A 160 -6.90 -17.37 -6.33
N ASN A 161 -7.36 -16.13 -6.41
CA ASN A 161 -8.57 -15.77 -7.14
C ASN A 161 -8.41 -15.86 -8.67
N ASN A 162 -7.22 -15.57 -9.20
CA ASN A 162 -6.98 -15.50 -10.64
C ASN A 162 -6.52 -16.84 -11.23
N LYS A 163 -6.29 -17.87 -10.40
CA LYS A 163 -5.72 -19.18 -10.78
C LYS A 163 -4.39 -19.08 -11.53
N SER A 164 -3.77 -17.90 -11.57
CA SER A 164 -2.52 -17.64 -12.27
C SER A 164 -1.35 -18.00 -11.36
N GLU A 165 -0.60 -19.02 -11.76
CA GLU A 165 0.68 -19.43 -11.14
C GLU A 165 0.59 -20.06 -9.74
N ILE A 166 -0.19 -21.13 -9.61
CA ILE A 166 -0.32 -21.98 -8.40
C ILE A 166 1.02 -22.21 -7.67
N LYS A 167 2.12 -22.46 -8.39
CA LYS A 167 3.46 -22.70 -7.81
C LYS A 167 4.03 -21.51 -7.01
N LYS A 168 3.79 -20.25 -7.43
CA LYS A 168 4.28 -19.07 -6.67
C LYS A 168 3.39 -18.77 -5.46
N ILE A 169 2.13 -19.19 -5.49
CA ILE A 169 1.15 -18.91 -4.44
C ILE A 169 1.51 -19.64 -3.14
N TYR A 170 2.04 -20.88 -3.22
CA TYR A 170 2.42 -21.67 -2.05
C TYR A 170 3.54 -21.06 -1.21
N LYS A 171 4.35 -20.15 -1.77
CA LYS A 171 5.42 -19.48 -1.01
C LYS A 171 4.90 -18.33 -0.14
N TYR A 172 3.84 -17.65 -0.57
CA TYR A 172 3.38 -16.43 0.09
C TYR A 172 2.95 -16.64 1.56
N PRO A 173 2.30 -17.74 1.98
CA PRO A 173 2.03 -17.97 3.40
C PRO A 173 3.29 -17.95 4.27
N ALA A 174 4.37 -18.59 3.82
CA ALA A 174 5.65 -18.58 4.52
C ALA A 174 6.29 -17.17 4.54
N ASP A 175 6.28 -16.47 3.41
CA ASP A 175 6.80 -15.10 3.31
C ASP A 175 6.01 -14.12 4.20
N CYS A 176 4.68 -14.24 4.24
CA CYS A 176 3.80 -13.48 5.14
C CYS A 176 4.16 -13.76 6.61
N SER A 177 4.32 -15.03 6.99
CA SER A 177 4.68 -15.42 8.36
C SER A 177 6.04 -14.86 8.77
N PHE A 178 7.03 -14.95 7.89
CA PHE A 178 8.37 -14.42 8.12
C PHE A 178 8.35 -12.89 8.31
N GLN A 179 7.68 -12.16 7.41
CA GLN A 179 7.56 -10.71 7.50
C GLN A 179 6.77 -10.28 8.75
N TYR A 180 5.68 -10.99 9.10
CA TYR A 180 4.91 -10.73 10.32
C TYR A 180 5.76 -10.88 11.58
N LYS A 181 6.51 -11.98 11.70
CA LYS A 181 7.40 -12.22 12.86
C LYS A 181 8.49 -11.16 12.95
N THR A 182 9.08 -10.80 11.82
CA THR A 182 10.10 -9.75 11.73
C THR A 182 9.55 -8.41 12.21
N LEU A 183 8.34 -8.03 11.77
CA LEU A 183 7.68 -6.81 12.25
C LEU A 183 7.43 -6.91 13.76
N TYR A 184 6.77 -7.97 14.22
CA TYR A 184 6.44 -8.16 15.62
C TYR A 184 7.64 -8.00 16.56
N LEU A 185 8.79 -8.59 16.22
CA LEU A 185 10.02 -8.46 17.01
C LEU A 185 10.58 -7.03 17.05
N ASN A 186 10.43 -6.25 15.97
CA ASN A 186 10.93 -4.88 15.89
C ASN A 186 10.00 -3.84 16.53
N ILE A 187 8.72 -4.17 16.71
CA ILE A 187 7.67 -3.23 17.14
C ILE A 187 6.91 -3.71 18.39
N SER A 188 7.39 -4.75 19.08
CA SER A 188 6.68 -5.44 20.18
C SER A 188 6.29 -4.53 21.33
N GLU A 189 7.00 -3.42 21.51
CA GLU A 189 6.75 -2.45 22.59
C GLU A 189 5.87 -1.27 22.14
N CYS A 190 5.56 -1.16 20.84
CA CYS A 190 4.80 -0.06 20.27
C CYS A 190 3.34 -0.44 20.04
N LYS A 191 2.47 -0.09 21.00
CA LYS A 191 1.03 -0.42 20.94
C LYS A 191 0.33 0.01 19.64
N PRO A 192 0.50 1.24 19.12
CA PRO A 192 -0.13 1.62 17.84
C PRO A 192 0.31 0.75 16.65
N TYR A 193 1.57 0.34 16.61
CA TYR A 193 2.08 -0.56 15.57
C TYR A 193 1.58 -1.99 15.74
N LEU A 194 1.44 -2.47 16.98
CA LEU A 194 0.80 -3.76 17.24
C LEU A 194 -0.67 -3.78 16.79
N ASP A 195 -1.41 -2.71 17.04
CA ASP A 195 -2.80 -2.58 16.60
C ASP A 195 -2.89 -2.62 15.06
N LEU A 196 -1.98 -1.92 14.37
CA LEU A 196 -1.88 -1.99 12.91
C LEU A 196 -1.50 -3.39 12.41
N LEU A 197 -0.55 -4.06 13.05
CA LEU A 197 -0.13 -5.42 12.71
C LEU A 197 -1.30 -6.41 12.86
N ASN A 198 -2.07 -6.29 13.93
CA ASN A 198 -3.26 -7.10 14.18
C ASN A 198 -4.35 -6.90 13.13
N LYS A 199 -4.54 -5.67 12.64
CA LYS A 199 -5.47 -5.41 11.54
C LYS A 199 -5.04 -6.10 10.23
N LEU A 200 -3.74 -6.05 9.90
CA LEU A 200 -3.21 -6.77 8.74
C LEU A 200 -3.35 -8.28 8.89
N LYS A 201 -3.12 -8.81 10.10
CA LYS A 201 -3.40 -10.21 10.43
C LYS A 201 -4.87 -10.57 10.19
N GLY A 202 -5.80 -9.69 10.57
CA GLY A 202 -7.23 -9.88 10.31
C GLY A 202 -7.57 -10.06 8.83
N ILE A 203 -6.91 -9.32 7.93
CA ILE A 203 -7.08 -9.50 6.46
C ILE A 203 -6.64 -10.91 6.03
N TYR A 204 -5.50 -11.38 6.54
CA TYR A 204 -4.99 -12.73 6.27
C TYR A 204 -5.92 -13.81 6.85
N ASP A 205 -6.38 -13.66 8.09
CA ASP A 205 -7.26 -14.62 8.76
C ASP A 205 -8.63 -14.73 8.07
N ASP A 206 -9.18 -13.61 7.62
CA ASP A 206 -10.39 -13.56 6.78
C ASP A 206 -10.21 -14.37 5.48
N PHE A 207 -9.02 -14.27 4.89
CA PHE A 207 -8.64 -15.05 3.71
C PHE A 207 -8.50 -16.53 4.02
N SER A 208 -7.68 -16.89 4.99
CA SER A 208 -7.50 -18.27 5.46
C SER A 208 -8.85 -18.94 5.76
N SER A 209 -9.74 -18.26 6.49
CA SER A 209 -11.07 -18.76 6.84
C SER A 209 -11.96 -18.97 5.61
N PHE A 210 -11.92 -18.06 4.63
CA PHE A 210 -12.64 -18.22 3.37
C PHE A 210 -12.13 -19.42 2.57
N ILE A 211 -10.83 -19.67 2.56
CA ILE A 211 -10.24 -20.82 1.87
C ILE A 211 -10.68 -22.12 2.54
N LYS A 212 -10.52 -22.25 3.87
CA LYS A 212 -10.96 -23.44 4.62
C LYS A 212 -12.42 -23.82 4.36
N LYS A 213 -13.29 -22.82 4.26
CA LYS A 213 -14.73 -23.03 3.99
C LYS A 213 -15.03 -23.51 2.58
N ASN A 214 -14.22 -23.10 1.58
CA ASN A 214 -14.49 -23.39 0.17
C ASN A 214 -13.61 -24.52 -0.40
N ASN A 215 -12.53 -24.90 0.29
CA ASN A 215 -11.59 -25.94 -0.10
C ASN A 215 -11.00 -26.60 1.15
N SER A 216 -11.58 -27.74 1.54
CA SER A 216 -11.22 -28.48 2.76
C SER A 216 -9.78 -29.01 2.81
N ASN A 217 -9.05 -29.01 1.68
CA ASN A 217 -7.70 -29.60 1.51
C ASN A 217 -6.64 -28.61 0.99
N SER A 218 -6.80 -27.31 1.19
CA SER A 218 -5.83 -26.35 0.64
C SER A 218 -4.57 -26.24 1.53
N GLU A 219 -3.40 -26.55 0.98
CA GLU A 219 -2.07 -26.27 1.58
C GLU A 219 -1.75 -24.75 1.69
N LEU A 220 -2.70 -23.88 1.34
CA LEU A 220 -2.55 -22.41 1.33
C LEU A 220 -2.92 -21.74 2.66
N VAL A 221 -3.20 -22.53 3.70
CA VAL A 221 -3.78 -22.08 4.95
C VAL A 221 -2.88 -22.35 6.14
#